data_AF-A0A5C8JQW9-F1
#
_entry.id   AF-A0A5C8JQW9-F1
#
_cell.length_a   1.000
_cell.length_b   1.000
_cell.length_c   1.000
_cell.angle_alpha   90.00
_cell.angle_beta   90.00
_cell.angle_gamma   90.00
#
_symmetry.space_group_name_H-M   'P 1'
#
loop_
_entity.id
_entity.type
_entity.pdbx_description
1 polymer ?
#
loop_
_entity_poly.entity_id
_entity_poly.type
_entity_poly.pdbx_seq_one_letter_code
_entity_poly.pdbx_strand_id
1 'polypeptide(L)'
;MTETDVVVTPCKHCGAPIEQRRGRGRPKEYCPDGDCQAAAKRERELRRATPGLEGALARAEQLYERMESGLSAAIEPLARALADELSPAGVEARISAVQAEAHTRVAIARTEREQAFEQVRLAREAAEHARRQAQEMRARTEEAEAERDTALADAERAREQALAALREAASTERQALQAAEEAGRRAEAADQRAEEALRRVEMTERARDQAVQELAERVEAAEVRAEEARAQTVRAGQDVERAVAERDRAREETAAAVRAREQAERDVAGALARAEAAGQERDRAVARAESAERSAAAAERERAIALNEAAVARQAAEQARATADVEVARARKAAETETAKVEKSVRRERERVEKEAAAAVRQRDQALLELRVERSRLEDVRAELEAARAEAAQLRERAVAAELRLG
;
A
#
# COMPACT_ATOMS: atom_id res chain seq x y z
N MET A 1 -61.37 27.99 29.35
CA MET A 1 -62.50 28.93 29.46
C MET A 1 -61.92 30.33 29.36
N THR A 2 -61.88 30.88 28.15
CA THR A 2 -61.35 32.23 27.92
C THR A 2 -62.52 33.20 28.01
N GLU A 3 -62.58 33.91 29.12
CA GLU A 3 -63.41 35.10 29.32
C GLU A 3 -63.09 36.08 28.19
N THR A 4 -64.03 36.24 27.26
CA THR A 4 -63.90 37.14 26.12
C THR A 4 -64.07 38.57 26.62
N ASP A 5 -62.95 39.24 26.88
CA ASP A 5 -62.92 40.70 27.04
C ASP A 5 -63.36 41.37 25.73
N VAL A 6 -64.63 41.76 25.67
CA VAL A 6 -65.21 42.57 24.59
C VAL A 6 -64.69 43.99 24.74
N VAL A 7 -63.81 44.41 23.85
CA VAL A 7 -63.33 45.80 23.82
C VAL A 7 -64.41 46.65 23.16
N VAL A 8 -65.04 47.49 23.95
CA VAL A 8 -66.07 48.43 23.48
C VAL A 8 -65.41 49.76 23.15
N THR A 9 -65.54 50.23 21.91
CA THR A 9 -65.01 51.53 21.48
C THR A 9 -66.15 52.47 21.13
N PRO A 10 -66.13 53.74 21.54
CA PRO A 10 -67.18 54.68 21.15
C PRO A 10 -67.13 54.97 19.65
N CYS A 11 -68.31 55.14 19.04
CA CYS A 11 -68.47 55.58 17.66
C CYS A 11 -67.87 56.98 17.48
N LYS A 12 -67.02 57.16 16.46
CA LYS A 12 -66.36 58.44 16.18
C LYS A 12 -67.31 59.60 15.83
N HIS A 13 -68.59 59.31 15.56
CA HIS A 13 -69.59 60.33 15.20
C HIS A 13 -70.63 60.58 16.30
N CYS A 14 -71.25 59.52 16.84
CA CYS A 14 -72.34 59.65 17.82
C CYS A 14 -71.98 59.17 19.24
N GLY A 15 -70.77 58.65 19.46
CA GLY A 15 -70.32 58.15 20.76
C GLY A 15 -70.90 56.80 21.19
N ALA A 16 -71.84 56.21 20.44
CA ALA A 16 -72.46 54.93 20.77
C ALA A 16 -71.42 53.80 20.93
N PRO A 17 -71.57 52.89 21.91
CA PRO A 17 -70.63 51.79 22.12
C PRO A 17 -70.63 50.83 20.92
N ILE A 18 -69.45 50.56 20.37
CA ILE A 18 -69.23 49.61 19.29
C ILE A 18 -68.47 48.41 19.85
N GLU A 19 -69.07 47.23 19.74
CA GLU A 19 -68.39 45.98 20.06
C GLU A 19 -67.33 45.66 18.98
N GLN A 20 -66.07 45.68 19.37
CA GLN A 20 -64.99 45.28 18.46
C GLN A 20 -64.84 43.76 18.44
N ARG A 21 -64.77 43.19 17.24
CA ARG A 21 -64.38 41.79 17.08
C ARG A 21 -62.86 41.68 17.13
N ARG A 22 -62.31 40.90 18.07
CA ARG A 22 -60.88 40.57 18.09
C ARG A 22 -60.56 39.64 16.90
N GLY A 23 -59.83 40.14 15.89
CA GLY A 23 -59.49 39.38 14.68
C GLY A 23 -58.68 40.20 13.65
N ARG A 24 -58.24 39.57 12.56
CA ARG A 24 -57.58 40.29 11.45
C ARG A 24 -58.62 41.11 10.68
N GLY A 25 -58.53 42.43 10.79
CA GLY A 25 -59.39 43.37 10.08
C GLY A 25 -59.25 44.78 10.63
N ARG A 26 -59.69 45.78 9.85
CA ARG A 26 -59.72 47.19 10.31
C ARG A 26 -60.77 47.32 11.43
N PRO A 27 -60.42 47.88 12.61
CA PRO A 27 -61.41 48.14 13.67
C PRO A 27 -62.58 48.96 13.16
N LYS A 28 -63.79 48.68 13.68
CA LYS A 28 -65.00 49.41 13.30
C LYS A 28 -64.98 50.77 13.99
N GLU A 29 -64.93 51.85 13.22
CA GLU A 29 -64.88 53.22 13.76
C GLU A 29 -66.27 53.86 13.93
N TYR A 30 -67.29 53.28 13.30
CA TYR A 30 -68.66 53.77 13.27
C TYR A 30 -69.64 52.65 13.62
N CYS A 31 -70.76 53.01 14.25
CA CYS A 31 -71.79 52.04 14.63
C CYS A 31 -72.42 51.41 13.38
N PRO A 32 -72.68 50.09 13.38
CA PRO A 32 -73.26 49.40 12.23
C PRO A 32 -74.75 49.72 12.04
N ASP A 33 -75.45 50.10 13.11
CA ASP A 33 -76.91 50.25 13.12
C ASP A 33 -77.39 51.64 12.68
N GLY A 34 -76.48 52.56 12.34
CA GLY A 34 -76.85 53.90 11.90
C GLY A 34 -75.97 54.44 10.77
N ASP A 35 -76.47 55.45 10.05
CA ASP A 35 -75.79 56.14 8.96
C ASP A 35 -74.60 57.00 9.41
N CYS A 36 -74.06 56.76 10.61
CA CYS A 36 -72.97 57.55 11.21
C CYS A 36 -71.72 57.59 10.32
N GLN A 37 -71.41 56.51 9.61
CA GLN A 37 -70.30 56.50 8.65
C GLN A 37 -70.57 57.44 7.46
N ALA A 38 -71.79 57.43 6.93
CA ALA A 38 -72.20 58.29 5.81
C ALA A 38 -72.32 59.76 6.24
N ALA A 39 -72.85 60.01 7.43
CA ALA A 39 -72.94 61.34 8.04
C ALA A 39 -71.55 61.94 8.30
N ALA A 40 -70.65 61.18 8.93
CA ALA A 40 -69.26 61.62 9.12
C ALA A 40 -68.51 61.82 7.79
N LYS A 41 -68.82 61.02 6.76
CA LYS A 41 -68.27 61.22 5.41
C LYS A 41 -68.74 62.55 4.80
N ARG A 42 -70.05 62.83 4.85
CA ARG A 42 -70.63 64.09 4.38
C ARG A 42 -70.07 65.30 5.13
N GLU A 43 -69.95 65.20 6.46
CA GLU A 43 -69.37 66.26 7.29
C GLU A 43 -67.90 66.55 6.93
N ARG A 44 -67.08 65.50 6.71
CA ARG A 44 -65.70 65.66 6.24
C ARG A 44 -65.61 66.24 4.84
N GLU A 45 -66.51 65.86 3.93
CA GLU A 45 -66.57 66.41 2.58
C GLU A 45 -66.96 67.88 2.61
N LEU A 46 -67.95 68.24 3.45
CA LEU A 46 -68.34 69.61 3.68
C LEU A 46 -67.18 70.45 4.24
N ARG A 47 -66.51 69.99 5.31
CA ARG A 47 -65.34 70.69 5.89
C ARG A 47 -64.18 70.84 4.90
N ARG A 48 -63.97 69.86 4.00
CA ARG A 48 -62.95 69.94 2.94
C ARG A 48 -63.31 70.93 1.84
N ALA A 49 -64.60 71.05 1.54
CA ALA A 49 -65.14 71.94 0.52
C ALA A 49 -65.35 73.38 1.04
N THR A 50 -65.36 73.59 2.36
CA THR A 50 -65.43 74.91 2.98
C THR A 50 -64.30 75.81 2.45
N PRO A 51 -64.62 76.93 1.77
CA PRO A 51 -63.61 77.86 1.29
C PRO A 51 -62.88 78.54 2.45
N GLY A 52 -61.60 78.87 2.28
CA GLY A 52 -60.82 79.63 3.26
C GLY A 52 -59.93 78.77 4.18
N LEU A 53 -59.54 79.36 5.32
CA LEU A 53 -58.57 78.80 6.27
C LEU A 53 -59.07 77.47 6.88
N GLU A 54 -60.36 77.37 7.18
CA GLU A 54 -60.95 76.19 7.82
C GLU A 54 -60.85 74.93 6.94
N GLY A 55 -61.12 75.04 5.64
CA GLY A 55 -60.96 73.91 4.72
C GLY A 55 -59.50 73.57 4.41
N ALA A 56 -58.59 74.56 4.48
CA ALA A 56 -57.15 74.30 4.39
C ALA A 56 -56.62 73.56 5.63
N LEU A 57 -57.07 73.95 6.82
CA LEU A 57 -56.76 73.28 8.09
C LEU A 57 -57.27 71.82 8.08
N ALA A 58 -58.50 71.58 7.66
CA ALA A 58 -59.08 70.23 7.58
C ALA A 58 -58.32 69.29 6.60
N ARG A 59 -57.72 69.83 5.54
CA ARG A 59 -56.85 69.04 4.63
C ARG A 59 -55.47 68.77 5.24
N ALA A 60 -54.91 69.73 5.96
CA ALA A 60 -53.65 69.56 6.68
C ALA A 60 -53.79 68.49 7.77
N GLU A 61 -54.86 68.54 8.57
CA GLU A 61 -55.18 67.53 9.60
C GLU A 61 -55.26 66.11 9.01
N GLN A 62 -55.96 65.92 7.89
CA GLN A 62 -56.04 64.60 7.23
C GLN A 62 -54.69 64.10 6.71
N LEU A 63 -53.81 65.01 6.30
CA LEU A 63 -52.46 64.66 5.87
C LEU A 63 -51.61 64.23 7.09
N TYR A 64 -51.73 64.94 8.22
CA TYR A 64 -51.10 64.56 9.47
C TYR A 64 -51.59 63.19 9.98
N GLU A 65 -52.90 62.95 10.03
CA GLU A 65 -53.47 61.66 10.44
C GLU A 65 -52.96 60.50 9.57
N ARG A 66 -52.77 60.74 8.27
CA ARG A 66 -52.22 59.73 7.34
C ARG A 66 -50.74 59.49 7.58
N MET A 67 -49.95 60.54 7.81
CA MET A 67 -48.54 60.42 8.14
C MET A 67 -48.34 59.69 9.47
N GLU A 68 -49.12 60.04 10.49
CA GLU A 68 -49.13 59.39 11.80
C GLU A 68 -49.50 57.91 11.67
N SER A 69 -50.60 57.59 10.97
CA SER A 69 -51.01 56.19 10.75
C SER A 69 -49.97 55.38 9.97
N GLY A 70 -49.34 55.98 8.96
CA GLY A 70 -48.29 55.32 8.16
C GLY A 70 -47.01 55.09 8.95
N LEU A 71 -46.60 56.07 9.77
CA LEU A 71 -45.42 55.97 10.63
C LEU A 71 -45.65 54.94 11.74
N SER A 72 -46.80 54.95 12.41
CA SER A 72 -47.16 53.93 13.40
C SER A 72 -47.19 52.54 12.77
N ALA A 73 -47.74 52.37 11.56
CA ALA A 73 -47.74 51.08 10.87
C ALA A 73 -46.33 50.57 10.49
N ALA A 74 -45.37 51.47 10.28
CA ALA A 74 -43.97 51.12 10.02
C ALA A 74 -43.17 50.84 11.30
N ILE A 75 -43.45 51.58 12.38
CA ILE A 75 -42.75 51.45 13.66
C ILE A 75 -43.26 50.25 14.46
N GLU A 76 -44.57 49.97 14.45
CA GLU A 76 -45.18 48.91 15.27
C GLU A 76 -44.54 47.53 15.05
N PRO A 77 -44.26 47.06 13.82
CA PRO A 77 -43.59 45.78 13.61
C PRO A 77 -42.14 45.77 14.13
N LEU A 78 -41.43 46.89 14.01
CA LEU A 78 -40.06 47.03 14.50
C LEU A 78 -40.02 47.07 16.03
N ALA A 79 -40.94 47.82 16.64
CA ALA A 79 -41.11 47.88 18.09
C ALA A 79 -41.47 46.49 18.65
N ARG A 80 -42.32 45.74 17.95
CA ARG A 80 -42.67 44.37 18.33
C ARG A 80 -41.49 43.40 18.19
N ALA A 81 -40.74 43.45 17.09
CA ALA A 81 -39.54 42.63 16.93
C ALA A 81 -38.48 42.96 17.99
N LEU A 82 -38.27 44.24 18.31
CA LEU A 82 -37.38 44.68 19.38
C LEU A 82 -37.89 44.24 20.75
N ALA A 83 -39.20 44.32 21.01
CA ALA A 83 -39.80 43.84 22.25
C ALA A 83 -39.67 42.32 22.39
N ASP A 84 -39.84 41.57 21.31
CA ASP A 84 -39.68 40.12 21.31
C ASP A 84 -38.21 39.73 21.58
N GLU A 85 -37.24 40.38 20.93
CA GLU A 85 -35.79 40.13 21.10
C GLU A 85 -35.24 40.64 22.45
N LEU A 86 -35.73 41.77 22.96
CA LEU A 86 -35.31 42.35 24.24
C LEU A 86 -36.18 41.89 25.42
N SER A 87 -37.23 41.11 25.16
CA SER A 87 -38.00 40.48 26.24
C SER A 87 -37.09 39.51 27.01
N PRO A 88 -37.34 39.29 28.31
CA PRO A 88 -36.61 38.27 29.07
C PRO A 88 -36.62 36.90 28.38
N ALA A 89 -37.75 36.51 27.79
CA ALA A 89 -37.88 35.25 27.05
C ALA A 89 -37.04 35.21 25.76
N GLY A 90 -37.00 36.31 25.00
CA GLY A 90 -36.16 36.42 23.79
C GLY A 90 -34.67 36.37 24.10
N VAL A 91 -34.25 37.10 25.14
CA VAL A 91 -32.86 37.09 25.62
C VAL A 91 -32.47 35.70 26.13
N GLU A 92 -33.33 35.03 26.91
CA GLU A 92 -33.09 33.66 27.38
C GLU A 92 -33.00 32.65 26.22
N ALA A 93 -33.87 32.78 25.21
CA ALA A 93 -33.81 31.97 24.00
C ALA A 93 -32.50 32.20 23.23
N ARG A 94 -32.03 33.45 23.13
CA ARG A 94 -30.75 33.78 22.49
C ARG A 94 -29.56 33.24 23.27
N ILE A 95 -29.57 33.35 24.60
CA ILE A 95 -28.54 32.78 25.46
C ILE A 95 -28.50 31.26 25.31
N SER A 96 -29.66 30.60 25.30
CA SER A 96 -29.76 29.16 25.11
C SER A 96 -29.27 28.71 23.74
N ALA A 97 -29.57 29.46 22.68
CA ALA A 97 -29.04 29.20 21.34
C ALA A 97 -27.50 29.30 21.31
N VAL A 98 -26.94 30.37 21.89
CA VAL A 98 -25.49 30.57 21.97
C VAL A 98 -24.82 29.49 22.83
N GLN A 99 -25.45 29.08 23.94
CA GLN A 99 -24.96 27.98 24.77
C GLN A 99 -24.99 26.65 24.02
N ALA A 100 -26.05 26.35 23.27
CA ALA A 100 -26.14 25.14 22.46
C ALA A 100 -25.06 25.11 21.36
N GLU A 101 -24.82 26.24 20.68
CA GLU A 101 -23.72 26.37 19.73
C GLU A 101 -22.35 26.17 20.40
N ALA A 102 -22.13 26.77 21.58
CA ALA A 102 -20.90 26.60 22.33
C ALA A 102 -20.67 25.15 22.76
N HIS A 103 -21.70 24.47 23.26
CA HIS A 103 -21.65 23.05 23.61
C HIS A 103 -21.33 22.18 22.38
N THR A 104 -21.92 22.49 21.23
CA THR A 104 -21.64 21.80 19.97
C THR A 104 -20.18 22.00 19.55
N ARG A 105 -19.66 23.23 19.61
CA ARG A 105 -18.25 23.52 19.28
C ARG A 105 -17.28 22.80 20.22
N VAL A 106 -17.59 22.76 21.52
CA VAL A 106 -16.77 22.03 22.51
C VAL A 106 -16.81 20.52 22.27
N ALA A 107 -17.98 19.97 21.91
CA ALA A 107 -18.10 18.56 21.56
C ALA A 107 -17.24 18.22 20.33
N ILE A 108 -17.33 19.03 19.26
CA ILE A 108 -16.50 18.87 18.06
C ILE A 108 -15.01 18.92 18.42
N ALA A 109 -14.57 19.95 19.15
CA ALA A 109 -13.17 20.08 19.55
C ALA A 109 -12.67 18.90 20.41
N ARG A 110 -13.52 18.31 21.26
CA ARG A 110 -13.18 17.10 22.02
C ARG A 110 -13.01 15.89 21.10
N THR A 111 -13.93 15.69 20.16
CA THR A 111 -13.84 14.59 19.19
C THR A 111 -12.62 14.72 18.29
N GLU A 112 -12.30 15.92 17.82
CA GLU A 112 -11.09 16.19 17.02
C GLU A 112 -9.82 15.93 17.83
N ARG A 113 -9.80 16.33 19.11
CA ARG A 113 -8.68 16.04 20.02
C ARG A 113 -8.48 14.54 20.23
N GLU A 114 -9.56 13.80 20.45
CA GLU A 114 -9.52 12.34 20.62
C GLU A 114 -9.05 11.65 19.33
N GLN A 115 -9.54 12.08 18.17
CA GLN A 115 -9.05 11.61 16.87
C GLN A 115 -7.56 11.92 16.70
N ALA A 116 -7.11 13.13 17.04
CA ALA A 116 -5.69 13.49 16.94
C ALA A 116 -4.81 12.62 17.85
N PHE A 117 -5.25 12.32 19.07
CA PHE A 117 -4.53 11.40 19.96
C PHE A 117 -4.47 9.97 19.40
N GLU A 118 -5.57 9.48 18.84
CA GLU A 118 -5.62 8.16 18.22
C GLU A 118 -4.69 8.09 17.00
N GLN A 119 -4.66 9.12 16.16
CA GLN A 119 -3.73 9.20 15.04
C GLN A 119 -2.26 9.19 15.50
N VAL A 120 -1.93 9.91 16.57
CA VAL A 120 -0.59 9.89 17.15
C VAL A 120 -0.25 8.51 17.73
N ARG A 121 -1.21 7.83 18.36
CA ARG A 121 -1.03 6.47 18.88
C ARG A 121 -0.72 5.49 17.75
N LEU A 122 -1.55 5.46 16.70
CA LEU A 122 -1.35 4.62 15.52
C LEU A 122 -0.03 4.94 14.82
N ALA A 123 0.33 6.22 14.69
CA ALA A 123 1.61 6.62 14.10
C ALA A 123 2.82 6.13 14.93
N ARG A 124 2.72 6.15 16.26
CA ARG A 124 3.77 5.60 17.15
C ARG A 124 3.89 4.09 17.02
N GLU A 125 2.77 3.37 17.05
CA GLU A 125 2.74 1.91 16.88
C GLU A 125 3.33 1.50 15.51
N ALA A 126 2.97 2.21 14.43
CA ALA A 126 3.54 2.01 13.11
C ALA A 126 5.04 2.31 13.06
N ALA A 127 5.49 3.39 13.70
CA ALA A 127 6.91 3.74 13.77
C ALA A 127 7.74 2.70 14.56
N GLU A 128 7.20 2.19 15.66
CA GLU A 128 7.82 1.11 16.43
C GLU A 128 7.89 -0.20 15.64
N HIS A 129 6.82 -0.55 14.93
CA HIS A 129 6.79 -1.71 14.07
C HIS A 129 7.83 -1.59 12.93
N ALA A 130 7.90 -0.43 12.27
CA ALA A 130 8.91 -0.16 11.25
C ALA A 130 10.34 -0.23 11.80
N ARG A 131 10.58 0.23 13.03
CA ARG A 131 11.89 0.11 13.70
C ARG A 131 12.25 -1.35 13.99
N ARG A 132 11.31 -2.17 14.47
CA ARG A 132 11.53 -3.60 14.69
C ARG A 132 11.86 -4.32 13.39
N GLN A 133 11.08 -4.08 12.33
CA GLN A 133 11.36 -4.63 11.01
C GLN A 133 12.73 -4.21 10.47
N ALA A 134 13.11 -2.94 10.64
CA ALA A 134 14.43 -2.47 10.21
C ALA A 134 15.58 -3.12 11.00
N GLN A 135 15.39 -3.36 12.30
CA GLN A 135 16.37 -4.07 13.14
C GLN A 135 16.50 -5.54 12.74
N GLU A 136 15.37 -6.23 12.50
CA GLU A 136 15.37 -7.61 12.02
C GLU A 136 16.04 -7.74 10.66
N MET A 137 15.77 -6.82 9.73
CA MET A 137 16.41 -6.81 8.42
C MET A 137 17.92 -6.55 8.50
N ARG A 138 18.36 -5.68 9.42
CA ARG A 138 19.80 -5.47 9.67
C ARG A 138 20.46 -6.73 10.23
N ALA A 139 19.85 -7.35 11.25
CA ALA A 139 20.38 -8.59 11.83
C ALA A 139 20.50 -9.71 10.79
N ARG A 140 19.49 -9.88 9.93
CA ARG A 140 19.55 -10.84 8.81
C ARG A 140 20.63 -10.53 7.79
N THR A 141 20.88 -9.25 7.53
CA THR A 141 21.95 -8.83 6.61
C THR A 141 23.32 -9.11 7.22
N GLU A 142 23.51 -8.79 8.50
CA GLU A 142 24.74 -9.08 9.25
C GLU A 142 25.01 -10.60 9.33
N GLU A 143 23.97 -11.40 9.55
CA GLU A 143 24.07 -12.87 9.54
C GLU A 143 24.47 -13.40 8.15
N ALA A 144 23.83 -12.92 7.09
CA ALA A 144 24.17 -13.31 5.72
C ALA A 144 25.60 -12.88 5.32
N GLU A 145 26.06 -11.72 5.78
CA GLU A 145 27.44 -11.26 5.58
C GLU A 145 28.44 -12.16 6.34
N ALA A 146 28.14 -12.52 7.59
CA ALA A 146 28.98 -13.42 8.38
C ALA A 146 29.04 -14.84 7.77
N GLU A 147 27.92 -15.36 7.27
CA GLU A 147 27.86 -16.64 6.55
C GLU A 147 28.70 -16.59 5.27
N ARG A 148 28.59 -15.51 4.49
CA ARG A 148 29.39 -15.30 3.28
C ARG A 148 30.89 -15.27 3.61
N ASP A 149 31.28 -14.52 4.63
CA ASP A 149 32.69 -14.39 5.01
C ASP A 149 33.26 -15.73 5.53
N THR A 150 32.44 -16.50 6.25
CA THR A 150 32.80 -17.87 6.66
C THR A 150 32.98 -18.79 5.46
N ALA A 151 32.04 -18.75 4.49
CA ALA A 151 32.12 -19.56 3.28
C ALA A 151 33.35 -19.20 2.41
N LEU A 152 33.71 -17.91 2.35
CA LEU A 152 34.93 -17.45 1.66
C LEU A 152 36.18 -17.97 2.36
N ALA A 153 36.26 -17.87 3.69
CA ALA A 153 37.38 -18.40 4.45
C ALA A 153 37.52 -19.93 4.30
N ASP A 154 36.41 -20.66 4.27
CA ASP A 154 36.40 -22.11 3.99
C ASP A 154 36.90 -22.43 2.58
N ALA A 155 36.46 -21.68 1.58
CA ALA A 155 36.91 -21.83 0.20
C ALA A 155 38.42 -21.55 0.05
N GLU A 156 38.93 -20.53 0.74
CA GLU A 156 40.36 -20.21 0.79
C GLU A 156 41.16 -21.34 1.44
N ARG A 157 40.72 -21.84 2.60
CA ARG A 157 41.36 -22.99 3.28
C ARG A 157 41.36 -24.23 2.40
N ALA A 158 40.24 -24.55 1.75
CA ALA A 158 40.14 -25.69 0.84
C ALA A 158 41.09 -25.55 -0.35
N ARG A 159 41.24 -24.34 -0.90
CA ARG A 159 42.19 -24.04 -1.97
C ARG A 159 43.63 -24.20 -1.51
N GLU A 160 43.97 -23.72 -0.33
CA GLU A 160 45.32 -23.88 0.25
C GLU A 160 45.66 -25.34 0.48
N GLN A 161 44.73 -26.12 1.03
CA GLN A 161 44.87 -27.57 1.23
C GLN A 161 45.04 -28.30 -0.11
N ALA A 162 44.26 -27.96 -1.13
CA ALA A 162 44.39 -28.55 -2.47
C ALA A 162 45.76 -28.23 -3.08
N LEU A 163 46.24 -26.99 -2.96
CA LEU A 163 47.58 -26.61 -3.43
C LEU A 163 48.70 -27.31 -2.65
N ALA A 164 48.54 -27.50 -1.34
CA ALA A 164 49.48 -28.26 -0.52
C ALA A 164 49.54 -29.73 -0.97
N ALA A 165 48.38 -30.38 -1.14
CA ALA A 165 48.29 -31.75 -1.63
C ALA A 165 48.91 -31.92 -3.02
N LEU A 166 48.68 -30.97 -3.94
CA LEU A 166 49.32 -30.98 -5.26
C LEU A 166 50.84 -30.84 -5.19
N ARG A 167 51.37 -30.00 -4.29
CA ARG A 167 52.82 -29.86 -4.09
C ARG A 167 53.43 -31.14 -3.52
N GLU A 168 52.74 -31.76 -2.56
CA GLU A 168 53.15 -33.03 -1.97
C GLU A 168 53.15 -34.14 -3.04
N ALA A 169 52.07 -34.28 -3.81
CA ALA A 169 51.99 -35.23 -4.92
C ALA A 169 53.09 -35.00 -5.97
N ALA A 170 53.37 -33.75 -6.35
CA ALA A 170 54.48 -33.46 -7.27
C ALA A 170 55.85 -33.77 -6.65
N SER A 171 56.01 -33.63 -5.33
CA SER A 171 57.25 -33.99 -4.65
C SER A 171 57.45 -35.51 -4.58
N THR A 172 56.40 -36.27 -4.30
CA THR A 172 56.44 -37.73 -4.24
C THR A 172 56.64 -38.33 -5.64
N GLU A 173 56.02 -37.75 -6.68
CA GLU A 173 56.27 -38.14 -8.06
C GLU A 173 57.74 -37.93 -8.46
N ARG A 174 58.34 -36.77 -8.14
CA ARG A 174 59.76 -36.52 -8.39
C ARG A 174 60.66 -37.53 -7.67
N GLN A 175 60.36 -37.84 -6.41
CA GLN A 175 61.11 -38.86 -5.65
C GLN A 175 60.96 -40.25 -6.25
N ALA A 176 59.76 -40.62 -6.70
CA ALA A 176 59.51 -41.90 -7.36
C ALA A 176 60.28 -42.02 -8.69
N LEU A 177 60.32 -40.96 -9.49
CA LEU A 177 61.11 -40.91 -10.73
C LEU A 177 62.61 -41.04 -10.45
N GLN A 178 63.13 -40.30 -9.46
CA GLN A 178 64.54 -40.41 -9.05
C GLN A 178 64.90 -41.82 -8.57
N ALA A 179 64.05 -42.42 -7.73
CA ALA A 179 64.24 -43.79 -7.26
C ALA A 179 64.20 -44.82 -8.40
N ALA A 180 63.32 -44.62 -9.39
CA ALA A 180 63.24 -45.46 -10.59
C ALA A 180 64.49 -45.32 -11.46
N GLU A 181 65.00 -44.10 -11.67
CA GLU A 181 66.25 -43.86 -12.39
C GLU A 181 67.45 -44.51 -11.68
N GLU A 182 67.56 -44.36 -10.36
CA GLU A 182 68.61 -45.00 -9.57
C GLU A 182 68.52 -46.53 -9.56
N ALA A 183 67.30 -47.08 -9.55
CA ALA A 183 67.08 -48.50 -9.71
C ALA A 183 67.51 -48.98 -11.11
N GLY A 184 67.18 -48.22 -12.16
CA GLY A 184 67.63 -48.47 -13.54
C GLY A 184 69.15 -48.49 -13.67
N ARG A 185 69.85 -47.48 -13.15
CA ARG A 185 71.33 -47.45 -13.16
C ARG A 185 71.94 -48.62 -12.38
N ARG A 186 71.31 -49.03 -11.27
CA ARG A 186 71.77 -50.21 -10.50
C ARG A 186 71.55 -51.51 -11.26
N ALA A 187 70.45 -51.64 -12.00
CA ALA A 187 70.18 -52.78 -12.87
C ALA A 187 71.19 -52.85 -14.01
N GLU A 188 71.42 -51.75 -14.73
CA GLU A 188 72.43 -51.66 -15.80
C GLU A 188 73.83 -52.03 -15.29
N ALA A 189 74.22 -51.53 -14.12
CA ALA A 189 75.51 -51.88 -13.51
C ALA A 189 75.57 -53.35 -13.04
N ALA A 190 74.44 -53.98 -12.72
CA ALA A 190 74.37 -55.40 -12.41
C ALA A 190 74.48 -56.25 -13.68
N ASP A 191 73.83 -55.83 -14.76
CA ASP A 191 73.90 -56.47 -16.08
C ASP A 191 75.32 -56.42 -16.64
N GLN A 192 75.99 -55.27 -16.58
CA GLN A 192 77.40 -55.15 -16.96
C GLN A 192 78.31 -56.08 -16.16
N ARG A 193 78.09 -56.18 -14.84
CA ARG A 193 78.83 -57.11 -13.98
C ARG A 193 78.54 -58.57 -14.33
N ALA A 194 77.31 -58.90 -14.69
CA ALA A 194 76.94 -60.24 -15.15
C ALA A 194 77.60 -60.57 -16.50
N GLU A 195 77.62 -59.64 -17.45
CA GLU A 195 78.31 -59.80 -18.73
C GLU A 195 79.83 -59.96 -18.55
N GLU A 196 80.45 -59.15 -17.69
CA GLU A 196 81.87 -59.29 -17.36
C GLU A 196 82.17 -60.64 -16.69
N ALA A 197 81.29 -61.11 -15.80
CA ALA A 197 81.40 -62.42 -15.19
C ALA A 197 81.27 -63.52 -16.25
N LEU A 198 80.32 -63.43 -17.19
CA LEU A 198 80.19 -64.36 -18.30
C LEU A 198 81.43 -64.37 -19.20
N ARG A 199 81.98 -63.19 -19.55
CA ARG A 199 83.23 -63.09 -20.32
C ARG A 199 84.40 -63.71 -19.56
N ARG A 200 84.48 -63.53 -18.23
CA ARG A 200 85.47 -64.20 -17.39
C ARG A 200 85.30 -65.72 -17.42
N VAL A 201 84.07 -66.21 -17.29
CA VAL A 201 83.78 -67.64 -17.39
C VAL A 201 84.21 -68.17 -18.75
N GLU A 202 83.83 -67.52 -19.85
CA GLU A 202 84.21 -67.91 -21.21
C GLU A 202 85.74 -67.88 -21.41
N MET A 203 86.44 -66.88 -20.85
CA MET A 203 87.90 -66.83 -20.86
C MET A 203 88.52 -67.96 -20.04
N THR A 204 87.96 -68.30 -18.88
CA THR A 204 88.41 -69.44 -18.08
C THR A 204 88.10 -70.77 -18.75
N GLU A 205 87.00 -70.88 -19.48
CA GLU A 205 86.64 -72.06 -20.27
C GLU A 205 87.60 -72.21 -21.45
N ARG A 206 87.92 -71.13 -22.17
CA ARG A 206 88.95 -71.16 -23.23
C ARG A 206 90.33 -71.53 -22.67
N ALA A 207 90.70 -70.98 -21.51
CA ALA A 207 91.95 -71.37 -20.84
C ALA A 207 91.92 -72.82 -20.37
N ARG A 208 90.77 -73.32 -19.91
CA ARG A 208 90.57 -74.73 -19.54
C ARG A 208 90.66 -75.62 -20.77
N ASP A 209 90.04 -75.25 -21.88
CA ASP A 209 90.02 -76.04 -23.10
C ASP A 209 91.41 -76.07 -23.76
N GLN A 210 92.16 -74.97 -23.70
CA GLN A 210 93.58 -74.93 -24.05
C GLN A 210 94.43 -75.81 -23.12
N ALA A 211 94.19 -75.74 -21.81
CA ALA A 211 94.88 -76.60 -20.84
C ALA A 211 94.50 -78.08 -21.00
N VAL A 212 93.28 -78.40 -21.42
CA VAL A 212 92.79 -79.76 -21.71
C VAL A 212 93.38 -80.28 -23.01
N GLN A 213 93.58 -79.43 -24.03
CA GLN A 213 94.29 -79.81 -25.26
C GLN A 213 95.79 -80.05 -24.99
N GLU A 214 96.45 -79.18 -24.21
CA GLU A 214 97.83 -79.40 -23.75
C GLU A 214 97.95 -80.62 -22.81
N LEU A 215 96.93 -80.90 -22.00
CA LEU A 215 96.90 -82.12 -21.20
C LEU A 215 96.66 -83.35 -22.06
N ALA A 216 95.78 -83.32 -23.06
CA ALA A 216 95.49 -84.46 -23.94
C ALA A 216 96.75 -84.90 -24.72
N GLU A 217 97.54 -83.94 -25.21
CA GLU A 217 98.83 -84.20 -25.88
C GLU A 217 99.91 -84.72 -24.90
N ARG A 218 99.81 -84.41 -23.60
CA ARG A 218 100.73 -84.90 -22.55
C ARG A 218 100.26 -86.21 -21.90
N VAL A 219 98.97 -86.51 -21.96
CA VAL A 219 98.32 -87.70 -21.40
C VAL A 219 98.52 -88.91 -22.33
N GLU A 220 98.47 -88.76 -23.67
CA GLU A 220 98.87 -89.84 -24.59
C GLU A 220 100.35 -90.27 -24.41
N ALA A 221 101.22 -89.39 -23.93
CA ALA A 221 102.63 -89.71 -23.64
C ALA A 221 102.87 -90.24 -22.20
N ALA A 222 101.90 -90.07 -21.29
CA ALA A 222 102.01 -90.43 -19.87
C ALA A 222 101.10 -91.60 -19.44
N GLU A 223 100.09 -91.96 -20.25
CA GLU A 223 99.15 -93.07 -20.02
C GLU A 223 99.81 -94.45 -19.97
N VAL A 224 101.00 -94.62 -20.55
CA VAL A 224 101.77 -95.89 -20.43
C VAL A 224 102.48 -96.02 -19.07
N ARG A 225 102.56 -94.98 -18.23
CA ARG A 225 103.43 -95.00 -17.03
C ARG A 225 102.78 -94.56 -15.71
N ALA A 226 101.48 -94.28 -15.67
CA ALA A 226 100.83 -93.81 -14.44
C ALA A 226 99.46 -94.45 -14.13
N GLU A 227 99.14 -95.60 -14.74
CA GLU A 227 97.95 -96.40 -14.41
C GLU A 227 98.06 -97.12 -13.05
N GLU A 228 99.26 -97.27 -12.46
CA GLU A 228 99.44 -98.20 -11.33
C GLU A 228 99.43 -97.59 -9.92
N ALA A 229 99.27 -96.27 -9.70
CA ALA A 229 99.50 -95.76 -8.33
C ALA A 229 98.53 -94.74 -7.71
N ARG A 230 97.56 -94.12 -8.41
CA ARG A 230 96.82 -92.97 -7.82
C ARG A 230 95.32 -92.86 -8.16
N ALA A 231 94.66 -93.98 -8.48
CA ALA A 231 93.25 -93.99 -8.86
C ALA A 231 92.22 -94.04 -7.69
N GLN A 232 92.61 -94.16 -6.42
CA GLN A 232 91.64 -94.45 -5.34
C GLN A 232 91.48 -93.41 -4.21
N THR A 233 92.25 -92.32 -4.14
CA THR A 233 92.15 -91.39 -2.99
C THR A 233 91.74 -89.95 -3.29
N VAL A 234 91.65 -89.52 -4.56
CA VAL A 234 91.23 -88.13 -4.90
C VAL A 234 89.75 -88.03 -5.29
N ARG A 235 89.17 -89.07 -5.91
CA ARG A 235 87.75 -89.06 -6.36
C ARG A 235 86.74 -89.02 -5.20
N ALA A 236 87.08 -89.59 -4.04
CA ALA A 236 86.19 -89.59 -2.88
C ALA A 236 86.09 -88.24 -2.14
N GLY A 237 87.05 -87.32 -2.31
CA GLY A 237 87.01 -85.99 -1.69
C GLY A 237 86.19 -84.97 -2.51
N GLN A 238 86.28 -85.07 -3.84
CA GLN A 238 85.59 -84.15 -4.76
C GLN A 238 84.08 -84.36 -4.79
N ASP A 239 83.59 -85.58 -4.54
CA ASP A 239 82.15 -85.87 -4.44
C ASP A 239 81.53 -85.37 -3.12
N VAL A 240 82.32 -85.30 -2.03
CA VAL A 240 81.86 -84.75 -0.74
C VAL A 240 81.77 -83.22 -0.79
N GLU A 241 82.77 -82.54 -1.37
CA GLU A 241 82.72 -81.07 -1.53
C GLU A 241 81.61 -80.64 -2.50
N ARG A 242 81.38 -81.42 -3.57
CA ARG A 242 80.31 -81.17 -4.53
C ARG A 242 78.92 -81.42 -3.92
N ALA A 243 78.77 -82.46 -3.09
CA ALA A 243 77.54 -82.70 -2.35
C ALA A 243 77.25 -81.64 -1.27
N VAL A 244 78.29 -81.07 -0.63
CA VAL A 244 78.13 -79.95 0.31
C VAL A 244 77.75 -78.65 -0.43
N ALA A 245 78.37 -78.37 -1.57
CA ALA A 245 78.02 -77.21 -2.40
C ALA A 245 76.61 -77.32 -3.00
N GLU A 246 76.16 -78.51 -3.40
CA GLU A 246 74.79 -78.76 -3.86
C GLU A 246 73.78 -78.64 -2.72
N ARG A 247 74.11 -79.13 -1.51
CA ARG A 247 73.27 -78.94 -0.32
C ARG A 247 73.13 -77.47 0.04
N ASP A 248 74.21 -76.70 -0.03
CA ASP A 248 74.20 -75.29 0.36
C ASP A 248 73.48 -74.43 -0.69
N ARG A 249 73.60 -74.75 -2.00
CA ARG A 249 72.76 -74.17 -3.06
C ARG A 249 71.28 -74.51 -2.87
N ALA A 250 70.95 -75.77 -2.57
CA ALA A 250 69.57 -76.18 -2.31
C ALA A 250 68.96 -75.46 -1.09
N ARG A 251 69.79 -75.15 -0.07
CA ARG A 251 69.39 -74.34 1.10
C ARG A 251 69.18 -72.87 0.74
N GLU A 252 70.03 -72.29 -0.10
CA GLU A 252 69.88 -70.91 -0.58
C GLU A 252 68.66 -70.77 -1.49
N GLU A 253 68.40 -71.74 -2.36
CA GLU A 253 67.21 -71.80 -3.23
C GLU A 253 65.92 -71.96 -2.43
N THR A 254 65.91 -72.84 -1.41
CA THR A 254 64.74 -72.94 -0.51
C THR A 254 64.54 -71.67 0.32
N ALA A 255 65.61 -71.04 0.80
CA ALA A 255 65.51 -69.75 1.48
C ALA A 255 65.02 -68.62 0.55
N ALA A 256 65.44 -68.62 -0.72
CA ALA A 256 64.96 -67.68 -1.73
C ALA A 256 63.48 -67.93 -2.08
N ALA A 257 63.07 -69.19 -2.21
CA ALA A 257 61.68 -69.57 -2.44
C ALA A 257 60.76 -69.16 -1.28
N VAL A 258 61.22 -69.30 -0.02
CA VAL A 258 60.48 -68.83 1.16
C VAL A 258 60.33 -67.30 1.13
N ARG A 259 61.41 -66.55 0.85
CA ARG A 259 61.34 -65.09 0.73
C ARG A 259 60.42 -64.62 -0.40
N ALA A 260 60.44 -65.31 -1.54
CA ALA A 260 59.55 -65.03 -2.67
C ALA A 260 58.08 -65.30 -2.30
N ARG A 261 57.81 -66.38 -1.55
CA ARG A 261 56.47 -66.69 -1.04
C ARG A 261 55.97 -65.64 -0.04
N GLU A 262 56.80 -65.24 0.92
CA GLU A 262 56.47 -64.18 1.89
C GLU A 262 56.19 -62.83 1.19
N GLN A 263 56.95 -62.50 0.14
CA GLN A 263 56.72 -61.29 -0.63
C GLN A 263 55.39 -61.37 -1.40
N ALA A 264 55.09 -62.49 -2.04
CA ALA A 264 53.81 -62.71 -2.72
C ALA A 264 52.62 -62.65 -1.75
N GLU A 265 52.76 -63.21 -0.54
CA GLU A 265 51.73 -63.13 0.51
C GLU A 265 51.49 -61.67 0.95
N ARG A 266 52.55 -60.85 1.09
CA ARG A 266 52.43 -59.41 1.38
C ARG A 266 51.78 -58.62 0.24
N ASP A 267 52.11 -58.96 -1.00
CA ASP A 267 51.55 -58.28 -2.17
C ASP A 267 50.05 -58.59 -2.32
N VAL A 268 49.64 -59.85 -2.06
CA VAL A 268 48.22 -60.25 -2.00
C VAL A 268 47.49 -59.54 -0.86
N ALA A 269 48.07 -59.48 0.34
CA ALA A 269 47.49 -58.74 1.46
C ALA A 269 47.34 -57.24 1.14
N GLY A 270 48.35 -56.64 0.50
CA GLY A 270 48.30 -55.26 0.04
C GLY A 270 47.25 -55.02 -1.07
N ALA A 271 47.07 -55.97 -1.98
CA ALA A 271 46.05 -55.91 -3.03
C ALA A 271 44.63 -56.00 -2.45
N LEU A 272 44.41 -56.89 -1.48
CA LEU A 272 43.13 -57.02 -0.77
C LEU A 272 42.79 -55.75 0.01
N ALA A 273 43.75 -55.18 0.75
CA ALA A 273 43.55 -53.92 1.48
C ALA A 273 43.19 -52.75 0.53
N ARG A 274 43.83 -52.67 -0.64
CA ARG A 274 43.48 -51.67 -1.66
C ARG A 274 42.09 -51.89 -2.26
N ALA A 275 41.70 -53.14 -2.49
CA ALA A 275 40.37 -53.48 -2.98
C ALA A 275 39.27 -53.13 -1.96
N GLU A 276 39.51 -53.40 -0.68
CA GLU A 276 38.61 -53.01 0.43
C GLU A 276 38.48 -51.49 0.56
N ALA A 277 39.60 -50.76 0.50
CA ALA A 277 39.60 -49.29 0.52
C ALA A 277 38.84 -48.70 -0.68
N ALA A 278 39.02 -49.26 -1.88
CA ALA A 278 38.27 -48.87 -3.07
C ALA A 278 36.76 -49.19 -2.94
N GLY A 279 36.42 -50.31 -2.31
CA GLY A 279 35.04 -50.68 -1.98
C GLY A 279 34.40 -49.67 -1.03
N GLN A 280 35.09 -49.29 0.05
CA GLN A 280 34.60 -48.29 1.01
C GLN A 280 34.43 -46.90 0.38
N GLU A 281 35.34 -46.47 -0.49
CA GLU A 281 35.21 -45.21 -1.22
C GLU A 281 34.03 -45.22 -2.19
N ARG A 282 33.80 -46.33 -2.89
CA ARG A 282 32.62 -46.51 -3.73
C ARG A 282 31.34 -46.43 -2.91
N ASP A 283 31.28 -47.12 -1.76
CA ASP A 283 30.07 -47.14 -0.93
C ASP A 283 29.80 -45.74 -0.32
N ARG A 284 30.85 -44.99 0.04
CA ARG A 284 30.74 -43.57 0.43
C ARG A 284 30.25 -42.70 -0.73
N ALA A 285 30.73 -42.92 -1.94
CA ALA A 285 30.28 -42.18 -3.12
C ALA A 285 28.81 -42.46 -3.44
N VAL A 286 28.36 -43.71 -3.33
CA VAL A 286 26.96 -44.10 -3.47
C VAL A 286 26.10 -43.43 -2.39
N ALA A 287 26.50 -43.49 -1.12
CA ALA A 287 25.76 -42.83 -0.03
C ALA A 287 25.66 -41.30 -0.23
N ARG A 288 26.70 -40.65 -0.74
CA ARG A 288 26.67 -39.23 -1.11
C ARG A 288 25.70 -38.95 -2.26
N ALA A 289 25.70 -39.80 -3.29
CA ALA A 289 24.77 -39.67 -4.42
C ALA A 289 23.31 -39.85 -3.98
N GLU A 290 23.00 -40.87 -3.19
CA GLU A 290 21.65 -41.09 -2.64
C GLU A 290 21.18 -39.97 -1.71
N SER A 291 22.09 -39.34 -0.97
CA SER A 291 21.78 -38.17 -0.15
C SER A 291 21.47 -36.95 -1.03
N ALA A 292 22.25 -36.73 -2.08
CA ALA A 292 22.04 -35.65 -3.04
C ALA A 292 20.74 -35.83 -3.84
N GLU A 293 20.38 -37.05 -4.23
CA GLU A 293 19.10 -37.33 -4.87
C GLU A 293 17.91 -37.07 -3.93
N ARG A 294 18.03 -37.45 -2.65
CA ARG A 294 16.99 -37.17 -1.65
C ARG A 294 16.81 -35.68 -1.40
N SER A 295 17.90 -34.91 -1.33
CA SER A 295 17.83 -33.46 -1.16
C SER A 295 17.27 -32.76 -2.41
N ALA A 296 17.66 -33.20 -3.62
CA ALA A 296 17.09 -32.70 -4.87
C ALA A 296 15.57 -32.98 -4.94
N ALA A 297 15.13 -34.19 -4.62
CA ALA A 297 13.71 -34.54 -4.59
C ALA A 297 12.93 -33.77 -3.51
N ALA A 298 13.56 -33.43 -2.38
CA ALA A 298 12.95 -32.57 -1.36
C ALA A 298 12.79 -31.13 -1.87
N ALA A 299 13.83 -30.57 -2.49
CA ALA A 299 13.80 -29.23 -3.07
C ALA A 299 12.77 -29.11 -4.20
N GLU A 300 12.59 -30.15 -5.02
CA GLU A 300 11.54 -30.19 -6.05
C GLU A 300 10.13 -30.19 -5.45
N ARG A 301 9.91 -30.95 -4.37
CA ARG A 301 8.63 -30.94 -3.64
C ARG A 301 8.33 -29.57 -3.03
N GLU A 302 9.32 -28.95 -2.38
CA GLU A 302 9.18 -27.59 -1.82
C GLU A 302 8.88 -26.57 -2.92
N ARG A 303 9.57 -26.65 -4.07
CA ARG A 303 9.30 -25.79 -5.23
C ARG A 303 7.87 -25.99 -5.76
N ALA A 304 7.39 -27.23 -5.83
CA ALA A 304 6.03 -27.53 -6.26
C ALA A 304 4.97 -26.96 -5.28
N ILE A 305 5.22 -27.06 -3.97
CA ILE A 305 4.38 -26.45 -2.94
C ILE A 305 4.36 -24.93 -3.10
N ALA A 306 5.53 -24.29 -3.21
CA ALA A 306 5.63 -22.85 -3.36
C ALA A 306 4.93 -22.33 -4.64
N LEU A 307 5.02 -23.07 -5.76
CA LEU A 307 4.31 -22.72 -6.99
C LEU A 307 2.78 -22.84 -6.83
N ASN A 308 2.30 -23.88 -6.15
CA ASN A 308 0.88 -24.03 -5.85
C ASN A 308 0.37 -22.93 -4.92
N GLU A 309 1.10 -22.60 -3.86
CA GLU A 309 0.75 -21.50 -2.95
C GLU A 309 0.72 -20.16 -3.68
N ALA A 310 1.69 -19.90 -4.56
CA ALA A 310 1.70 -18.70 -5.39
C ALA A 310 0.51 -18.66 -6.36
N ALA A 311 0.11 -19.79 -6.93
CA ALA A 311 -1.07 -19.87 -7.80
C ALA A 311 -2.37 -19.60 -7.02
N VAL A 312 -2.53 -20.19 -5.83
CA VAL A 312 -3.67 -19.94 -4.94
C VAL A 312 -3.74 -18.48 -4.52
N ALA A 313 -2.59 -17.88 -4.15
CA ALA A 313 -2.52 -16.47 -3.77
C ALA A 313 -2.91 -15.53 -4.93
N ARG A 314 -2.48 -15.85 -6.16
CA ARG A 314 -2.88 -15.09 -7.37
C ARG A 314 -4.38 -15.19 -7.61
N GLN A 315 -4.96 -16.38 -7.52
CA GLN A 315 -6.38 -16.59 -7.72
C GLN A 315 -7.22 -15.85 -6.65
N ALA A 316 -6.78 -15.87 -5.39
CA ALA A 316 -7.42 -15.11 -4.31
C ALA A 316 -7.34 -13.59 -4.56
N ALA A 317 -6.19 -13.09 -5.03
CA ALA A 317 -6.03 -11.68 -5.39
C ALA A 317 -6.91 -11.26 -6.58
N GLU A 318 -7.04 -12.11 -7.60
CA GLU A 318 -7.93 -11.88 -8.73
C GLU A 318 -9.40 -11.86 -8.30
N GLN A 319 -9.82 -12.79 -7.43
CA GLN A 319 -11.16 -12.79 -6.86
C GLN A 319 -11.43 -11.53 -6.03
N ALA A 320 -10.49 -11.11 -5.18
CA ALA A 320 -10.61 -9.89 -4.39
C ALA A 320 -10.73 -8.63 -5.27
N ARG A 321 -9.99 -8.57 -6.39
CA ARG A 321 -10.11 -7.50 -7.38
C ARG A 321 -11.47 -7.52 -8.06
N ALA A 322 -11.94 -8.69 -8.51
CA ALA A 322 -13.25 -8.81 -9.14
C ALA A 322 -14.39 -8.42 -8.18
N THR A 323 -14.30 -8.78 -6.89
CA THR A 323 -15.28 -8.33 -5.89
C THR A 323 -15.23 -6.82 -5.68
N ALA A 324 -14.03 -6.24 -5.59
CA ALA A 324 -13.86 -4.80 -5.45
C ALA A 324 -14.42 -4.04 -6.66
N ASP A 325 -14.19 -4.52 -7.88
CA ASP A 325 -14.70 -3.92 -9.11
C ASP A 325 -16.24 -3.95 -9.15
N VAL A 326 -16.86 -5.06 -8.70
CA VAL A 326 -18.32 -5.16 -8.57
C VAL A 326 -18.86 -4.17 -7.54
N GLU A 327 -18.19 -4.01 -6.40
CA GLU A 327 -18.57 -3.05 -5.36
C GLU A 327 -18.43 -1.60 -5.85
N VAL A 328 -17.34 -1.26 -6.52
CA VAL A 328 -17.13 0.06 -7.14
C VAL A 328 -18.20 0.33 -8.20
N ALA A 329 -18.54 -0.65 -9.04
CA ALA A 329 -19.60 -0.50 -10.04
C ALA A 329 -20.99 -0.29 -9.39
N ARG A 330 -21.28 -0.99 -8.28
CA ARG A 330 -22.51 -0.78 -7.50
C ARG A 330 -22.55 0.60 -6.85
N ALA A 331 -21.45 1.05 -6.27
CA ALA A 331 -21.33 2.37 -5.67
C ALA A 331 -21.51 3.49 -6.71
N ARG A 332 -20.92 3.34 -7.91
CA ARG A 332 -21.12 4.27 -9.02
C ARG A 332 -22.58 4.34 -9.47
N LYS A 333 -23.23 3.19 -9.69
CA LYS A 333 -24.66 3.16 -10.03
C LYS A 333 -25.53 3.80 -8.95
N ALA A 334 -25.24 3.54 -7.67
CA ALA A 334 -25.96 4.19 -6.57
C ALA A 334 -25.76 5.72 -6.59
N ALA A 335 -24.52 6.18 -6.77
CA ALA A 335 -24.22 7.61 -6.90
C ALA A 335 -24.95 8.24 -8.09
N GLU A 336 -24.96 7.61 -9.27
CA GLU A 336 -25.70 8.07 -10.46
C GLU A 336 -27.21 8.16 -10.19
N THR A 337 -27.78 7.21 -9.45
CA THR A 337 -29.21 7.28 -9.09
C THR A 337 -29.52 8.41 -8.12
N GLU A 338 -28.62 8.69 -7.17
CA GLU A 338 -28.78 9.80 -6.23
C GLU A 338 -28.58 11.16 -6.92
N THR A 339 -27.59 11.29 -7.82
CA THR A 339 -27.42 12.52 -8.61
C THR A 339 -28.63 12.77 -9.49
N ALA A 340 -29.19 11.74 -10.15
CA ALA A 340 -30.41 11.88 -10.94
C ALA A 340 -31.63 12.30 -10.09
N LYS A 341 -31.74 11.82 -8.85
CA LYS A 341 -32.80 12.26 -7.91
C LYS A 341 -32.62 13.73 -7.52
N VAL A 342 -31.39 14.15 -7.23
CA VAL A 342 -31.06 15.54 -6.89
C VAL A 342 -31.32 16.47 -8.08
N GLU A 343 -30.90 16.09 -9.30
CA GLU A 343 -31.18 16.88 -10.50
C GLU A 343 -32.69 17.03 -10.74
N LYS A 344 -33.46 15.95 -10.52
CA LYS A 344 -34.92 15.99 -10.64
C LYS A 344 -35.57 16.86 -9.57
N SER A 345 -35.08 16.88 -8.33
CA SER A 345 -35.60 17.76 -7.28
C SER A 345 -35.24 19.22 -7.56
N VAL A 346 -33.99 19.50 -7.96
CA VAL A 346 -33.55 20.84 -8.38
C VAL A 346 -34.37 21.36 -9.56
N ARG A 347 -34.65 20.52 -10.56
CA ARG A 347 -35.50 20.90 -11.69
C ARG A 347 -36.93 21.25 -11.24
N ARG A 348 -37.52 20.46 -10.34
CA ARG A 348 -38.86 20.73 -9.79
C ARG A 348 -38.91 22.03 -9.01
N GLU A 349 -37.90 22.32 -8.20
CA GLU A 349 -37.79 23.58 -7.48
C GLU A 349 -37.59 24.77 -8.43
N ARG A 350 -36.77 24.63 -9.48
CA ARG A 350 -36.66 25.67 -10.53
C ARG A 350 -37.99 25.95 -11.21
N GLU A 351 -38.70 24.91 -11.64
CA GLU A 351 -40.03 25.05 -12.26
C GLU A 351 -41.05 25.70 -11.29
N ARG A 352 -40.94 25.42 -9.98
CA ARG A 352 -41.76 26.07 -8.95
C ARG A 352 -41.43 27.55 -8.82
N VAL A 353 -40.15 27.89 -8.68
CA VAL A 353 -39.68 29.28 -8.58
C VAL A 353 -40.05 30.09 -9.83
N GLU A 354 -39.93 29.50 -11.03
CA GLU A 354 -40.35 30.14 -12.28
C GLU A 354 -41.87 30.42 -12.31
N LYS A 355 -42.69 29.46 -11.84
CA LYS A 355 -44.14 29.66 -11.74
C LYS A 355 -44.51 30.74 -10.73
N GLU A 356 -43.84 30.77 -9.57
CA GLU A 356 -44.03 31.78 -8.54
C GLU A 356 -43.61 33.17 -9.05
N ALA A 357 -42.47 33.26 -9.74
CA ALA A 357 -42.02 34.49 -10.38
C ALA A 357 -42.99 34.98 -11.47
N ALA A 358 -43.48 34.09 -12.33
CA ALA A 358 -44.48 34.44 -13.36
C ALA A 358 -45.82 34.88 -12.74
N ALA A 359 -46.22 34.30 -11.62
CA ALA A 359 -47.40 34.75 -10.86
C ALA A 359 -47.17 36.16 -10.27
N ALA A 360 -46.00 36.41 -9.69
CA ALA A 360 -45.64 37.73 -9.15
C ALA A 360 -45.60 38.81 -10.24
N VAL A 361 -45.07 38.49 -11.43
CA VAL A 361 -45.09 39.41 -12.59
C VAL A 361 -46.53 39.74 -13.01
N ARG A 362 -47.41 38.73 -13.10
CA ARG A 362 -48.83 38.96 -13.41
C ARG A 362 -49.52 39.84 -12.38
N GLN A 363 -49.27 39.61 -11.09
CA GLN A 363 -49.81 40.45 -10.01
C GLN A 363 -49.31 41.90 -10.12
N ARG A 364 -48.01 42.09 -10.40
CA ARG A 364 -47.45 43.43 -10.65
C ARG A 364 -48.12 44.12 -11.84
N ASP A 365 -48.26 43.42 -12.96
CA ASP A 365 -48.84 43.99 -14.17
C ASP A 365 -50.32 44.35 -13.98
N GLN A 366 -51.07 43.52 -13.23
CA GLN A 366 -52.43 43.84 -12.82
C GLN A 366 -52.47 45.10 -11.94
N ALA A 367 -51.61 45.20 -10.92
CA ALA A 367 -51.53 46.37 -10.06
C ALA A 367 -51.16 47.65 -10.85
N LEU A 368 -50.32 47.56 -11.87
CA LEU A 368 -49.97 48.68 -12.75
C LEU A 368 -51.14 49.10 -13.66
N LEU A 369 -51.93 48.14 -14.16
CA LEU A 369 -53.15 48.43 -14.92
C LEU A 369 -54.18 49.11 -14.04
N GLU A 370 -54.42 48.60 -12.83
CA GLU A 370 -55.30 49.22 -11.84
C GLU A 370 -54.84 50.65 -11.52
N LEU A 371 -53.55 50.85 -11.26
CA LEU A 371 -52.98 52.18 -11.04
C LEU A 371 -53.19 53.12 -12.23
N ARG A 372 -53.08 52.62 -13.46
CA ARG A 372 -53.34 53.43 -14.67
C ARG A 372 -54.81 53.83 -14.78
N VAL A 373 -55.74 52.93 -14.50
CA VAL A 373 -57.18 53.22 -14.47
C VAL A 373 -57.51 54.24 -13.38
N GLU A 374 -56.92 54.12 -12.20
CA GLU A 374 -57.12 55.11 -11.13
C GLU A 374 -56.53 56.47 -11.49
N ARG A 375 -55.40 56.52 -12.19
CA ARG A 375 -54.84 57.77 -12.71
C ARG A 375 -55.75 58.43 -13.73
N SER A 376 -56.32 57.69 -14.68
CA SER A 376 -57.25 58.27 -15.65
C SER A 376 -58.53 58.77 -14.97
N ARG A 377 -59.08 58.01 -14.01
CA ARG A 377 -60.22 58.47 -13.18
C ARG A 377 -59.91 59.77 -12.43
N LEU A 378 -58.70 59.90 -11.88
CA LEU A 378 -58.26 61.13 -11.22
C LEU A 378 -58.10 62.29 -12.20
N GLU A 379 -57.64 62.04 -13.42
CA GLU A 379 -57.56 63.05 -14.49
C GLU A 379 -58.95 63.50 -14.94
N ASP A 380 -59.89 62.57 -15.13
CA ASP A 380 -61.29 62.87 -15.45
C ASP A 380 -61.94 63.72 -14.36
N VAL A 381 -61.81 63.32 -13.08
CA VAL A 381 -62.34 64.08 -11.94
C VAL A 381 -61.69 65.46 -11.83
N ARG A 382 -60.40 65.60 -12.17
CA ARG A 382 -59.73 66.92 -12.22
C ARG A 382 -60.29 67.77 -13.34
N ALA A 383 -60.52 67.21 -14.52
CA ALA A 383 -61.13 67.91 -15.65
C ALA A 383 -62.56 68.35 -15.32
N GLU A 384 -63.37 67.49 -14.69
CA GLU A 384 -64.71 67.82 -14.19
C GLU A 384 -64.67 68.96 -13.16
N LEU A 385 -63.70 68.93 -12.23
CA LEU A 385 -63.53 69.99 -11.24
C LEU A 385 -63.12 71.33 -11.91
N GLU A 386 -62.23 71.29 -12.89
CA GLU A 386 -61.83 72.48 -13.65
C GLU A 386 -63.00 73.03 -14.49
N ALA A 387 -63.78 72.16 -15.14
CA ALA A 387 -64.99 72.54 -15.85
C ALA A 387 -66.02 73.20 -14.91
N ALA A 388 -66.30 72.58 -13.75
CA ALA A 388 -67.20 73.14 -12.74
C ALA A 388 -66.69 74.49 -12.19
N ARG A 389 -65.38 74.66 -12.03
CA ARG A 389 -64.78 75.94 -11.65
C ARG A 389 -64.93 77.00 -12.75
N ALA A 390 -64.75 76.62 -14.01
CA ALA A 390 -64.95 77.50 -15.16
C ALA A 390 -66.42 77.92 -15.30
N GLU A 391 -67.36 76.99 -15.14
CA GLU A 391 -68.80 77.26 -15.11
C GLU A 391 -69.17 78.19 -13.94
N ALA A 392 -68.65 77.93 -12.74
CA ALA A 392 -68.85 78.81 -11.60
C ALA A 392 -68.28 80.21 -11.84
N ALA A 393 -67.13 80.33 -12.51
CA ALA A 393 -66.56 81.62 -12.90
C ALA A 393 -67.44 82.33 -13.93
N GLN A 394 -67.94 81.64 -14.96
CA GLN A 394 -68.87 82.19 -15.94
C GLN A 394 -70.20 82.63 -15.31
N LEU A 395 -70.74 81.86 -14.35
CA LEU A 395 -71.95 82.23 -13.62
C LEU A 395 -71.71 83.47 -12.75
N ARG A 396 -70.54 83.61 -12.13
CA ARG A 396 -70.15 84.83 -11.41
C ARG A 396 -70.03 86.02 -12.35
N GLU A 397 -69.39 85.87 -13.50
CA GLU A 397 -69.31 86.94 -14.51
C GLU A 397 -70.69 87.35 -15.02
N ARG A 398 -71.60 86.38 -15.27
CA ARG A 398 -72.99 86.67 -15.64
C ARG A 398 -73.77 87.37 -14.53
N ALA A 399 -73.58 86.98 -13.27
CA ALA A 399 -74.19 87.65 -12.13
C ALA A 399 -73.70 89.10 -12.00
N VAL A 400 -72.38 89.32 -12.09
CA VAL A 400 -71.78 90.67 -12.09
C VAL A 400 -72.28 91.51 -13.27
N ALA A 401 -72.37 90.92 -14.48
CA ALA A 401 -72.89 91.62 -15.66
C ALA A 401 -74.40 91.92 -15.56
N ALA A 402 -75.18 91.09 -14.86
CA ALA A 402 -76.59 91.35 -14.59
C ALA A 402 -76.77 92.47 -13.56
N GLU A 403 -75.94 92.52 -12.51
CA GLU A 403 -75.93 93.63 -11.55
C GLU A 403 -75.53 94.96 -12.21
N LEU A 404 -74.57 94.95 -13.15
CA LEU A 404 -74.16 96.14 -13.91
C LEU A 404 -75.18 96.64 -14.95
N ARG A 405 -76.23 95.88 -15.27
CA ARG A 405 -77.33 96.32 -16.17
C ARG A 405 -78.56 96.84 -15.42
N LEU A 406 -78.59 96.68 -14.10
CA LEU A 406 -79.71 97.08 -13.23
C LEU A 406 -79.39 98.29 -12.33
N GLY A 407 -78.16 98.81 -12.39
CA GLY A 407 -77.78 100.16 -11.94
C GLY A 407 -77.57 101.07 -13.13
#